data_AF-A0A3B9D2W3-F1
#
_entry.id   AF-A0A3B9D2W3-F1
#
_cell.length_a   1.000
_cell.length_b   1.000
_cell.length_c   1.000
_cell.angle_alpha   90.00
_cell.angle_beta   90.00
_cell.angle_gamma   90.00
#
_symmetry.space_group_name_H-M   'P 1'
#
loop_
_entity.id
_entity.type
_entity.pdbx_description
1 polymer ?
#
loop_
_entity_poly.entity_id
_entity_poly.type
_entity_poly.pdbx_seq_one_letter_code
_entity_poly.pdbx_strand_id
1 'polypeptide(L)'
;MNDSVTMPKSCNQAPMSNRNYEETLGFVPQRQRGERAEQREELARYIGLKLVAAGQPVPDELLASGPLSVERILASHHQQLKSLESVPCPVDNRIEQFLQSHFQGMPEQDSLRLPESSIVLDCHGIARELSLPFGGDHYANELVSSYRVHNAVLHNPRHDRRTTKGTFHVVEGGLPIPNDKKSVPRTAFCRLFAAAMQQPEAAMELPFTSNHAEKARSFVSLLLRPLLCPEVEGVCPEQSIEVRFFVPGSLVSNLDFVESIFGNAGDPYLAANDAGLDVEHWSGHTGCVILAPHLTDLKKKDLGLPHIDDATERQKRDGMCWESEEEVYNDGTPFKLTCRTQEGVIVTLIADNYFGYCKKEVKTQLSYASNLAGNYEEEHAGGALAYASFSLGDEFTSSSLDNSDQPVQNAVDCLGDRVVLQPEGHATDNQIAGLVYIPGNSVASVATQTVSWDYNGEPQSIPLVPGHVYMTPGGYKVHLEKHPAAPSWRLIGTAAEGVFCHKPCTVSGGGKSEISKSIADYLLHGPIFVADVDRDLDIVQEIFDRDYSDRWSPDGSFQPDYSEEASRTVLDPDRSLGSLIKLLTPSADYTQEYNDWLESIPGYIYAIVFIIKRMYRGEDGADWRKRFT
;
A
#
# COMPACT_ATOMS: atom_id res chain seq x y z
N MET A 1 22.89 -23.09 -39.14
CA MET A 1 23.35 -22.94 -37.74
C MET A 1 22.41 -21.90 -37.15
N ASN A 2 21.16 -22.19 -36.81
CA ASN A 2 20.68 -23.11 -35.77
C ASN A 2 21.47 -22.97 -34.47
N ASP A 3 21.21 -21.88 -33.75
CA ASP A 3 21.31 -21.87 -32.29
C ASP A 3 19.94 -21.47 -31.74
N SER A 4 19.27 -22.50 -31.24
CA SER A 4 18.02 -22.48 -30.50
C SER A 4 18.24 -21.79 -29.15
N VAL A 5 17.63 -20.62 -28.96
CA VAL A 5 17.45 -20.03 -27.63
C VAL A 5 16.33 -20.79 -26.95
N THR A 6 16.71 -21.76 -26.12
CA THR A 6 15.79 -22.41 -25.17
C THR A 6 15.35 -21.39 -24.14
N MET A 7 14.08 -20.97 -24.21
CA MET A 7 13.39 -20.27 -23.13
C MET A 7 13.42 -21.12 -21.86
N PRO A 8 13.79 -20.59 -20.68
CA PRO A 8 13.67 -21.33 -19.43
C PRO A 8 12.19 -21.55 -19.11
N LYS A 9 11.79 -22.82 -19.08
CA LYS A 9 10.53 -23.27 -18.46
C LYS A 9 10.72 -23.27 -16.94
N SER A 10 10.27 -22.23 -16.25
CA SER A 10 9.87 -22.31 -14.85
C SER A 10 9.09 -21.08 -14.39
N CYS A 11 7.91 -20.85 -14.94
CA CYS A 11 6.90 -20.03 -14.26
C CYS A 11 6.12 -20.97 -13.32
N ASN A 12 6.70 -21.22 -12.15
CA ASN A 12 6.04 -21.86 -11.01
C ASN A 12 6.54 -21.14 -9.75
N GLN A 13 6.38 -19.82 -9.70
CA GLN A 13 6.24 -19.16 -8.41
C GLN A 13 4.88 -19.61 -7.87
N ALA A 14 4.90 -20.52 -6.91
CA ALA A 14 3.74 -20.76 -6.08
C ALA A 14 3.31 -19.39 -5.52
N PRO A 15 2.03 -18.98 -5.66
CA PRO A 15 1.58 -17.79 -4.97
C PRO A 15 1.89 -17.97 -3.49
N MET A 16 2.52 -16.97 -2.87
CA MET A 16 2.66 -16.90 -1.41
C MET A 16 1.36 -17.39 -0.81
N SER A 17 1.40 -18.55 -0.14
CA SER A 17 0.17 -19.23 0.28
C SER A 17 -0.66 -18.27 1.13
N ASN A 18 -1.98 -18.20 0.92
CA ASN A 18 -2.89 -17.32 1.68
C ASN A 18 -2.67 -17.37 3.21
N ARG A 19 -2.12 -18.47 3.75
CA ARG A 19 -1.70 -18.60 5.16
C ARG A 19 -0.70 -17.52 5.61
N ASN A 20 0.25 -17.13 4.76
CA ASN A 20 1.26 -16.15 5.13
C ASN A 20 0.63 -14.76 5.37
N TYR A 21 -0.34 -14.35 4.56
CA TYR A 21 -1.01 -13.05 4.71
C TYR A 21 -1.95 -12.98 5.93
N GLU A 22 -2.59 -14.08 6.31
CA GLU A 22 -3.40 -14.13 7.53
C GLU A 22 -2.53 -14.01 8.79
N GLU A 23 -1.41 -14.73 8.85
CA GLU A 23 -0.53 -14.74 10.02
C GLU A 23 0.32 -13.47 10.14
N THR A 24 0.75 -12.88 9.01
CA THR A 24 1.60 -11.67 9.01
C THR A 24 0.81 -10.37 9.03
N LEU A 25 -0.26 -10.25 8.24
CA LEU A 25 -1.02 -9.01 8.03
C LEU A 25 -2.46 -9.08 8.53
N GLY A 26 -2.91 -10.24 9.04
CA GLY A 26 -4.30 -10.45 9.43
C GLY A 26 -5.28 -10.30 8.27
N PHE A 27 -4.81 -10.41 7.03
CA PHE A 27 -5.66 -10.22 5.86
C PHE A 27 -6.48 -11.48 5.63
N VAL A 28 -7.78 -11.40 5.93
CA VAL A 28 -8.71 -12.50 5.66
C VAL A 28 -9.83 -12.05 4.73
N PRO A 29 -10.08 -12.73 3.60
CA PRO A 29 -11.22 -12.44 2.75
C PRO A 29 -12.53 -12.62 3.51
N GLN A 30 -13.36 -11.57 3.57
CA GLN A 30 -14.74 -11.55 4.05
C GLN A 30 -15.14 -12.62 5.10
N ARG A 31 -14.69 -12.47 6.35
CA ARG A 31 -15.21 -13.28 7.47
C ARG A 31 -16.61 -12.86 7.90
N GLN A 32 -17.47 -13.85 8.15
CA GLN A 32 -18.77 -13.62 8.78
C GLN A 32 -18.58 -13.13 10.23
N ARG A 33 -19.61 -12.52 10.82
CA ARG A 33 -19.51 -11.93 12.18
C ARG A 33 -19.21 -12.99 13.25
N GLY A 34 -19.71 -14.22 13.09
CA GLY A 34 -19.47 -15.33 14.02
C GLY A 34 -18.00 -15.77 14.08
N GLU A 35 -17.38 -15.95 12.92
CA GLU A 35 -15.97 -16.37 12.80
C GLU A 35 -15.00 -15.37 13.46
N ARG A 36 -15.30 -14.07 13.39
CA ARG A 36 -14.49 -13.04 14.06
C ARG A 36 -14.58 -13.11 15.58
N ALA A 37 -15.75 -13.49 16.11
CA ALA A 37 -15.95 -13.66 17.54
C ALA A 37 -15.17 -14.87 18.06
N GLU A 38 -15.23 -15.99 17.34
CA GLU A 38 -14.48 -17.21 17.67
C GLU A 38 -12.97 -16.99 17.64
N GLN A 39 -12.45 -16.34 16.59
CA GLN A 39 -11.03 -15.99 16.50
C GLN A 39 -10.58 -15.11 17.67
N ARG A 40 -11.40 -14.12 18.06
CA ARG A 40 -11.09 -13.25 19.20
C ARG A 40 -11.02 -14.04 20.51
N GLU A 41 -11.92 -14.99 20.70
CA GLU A 41 -11.92 -15.85 21.89
C GLU A 41 -10.67 -16.75 21.93
N GLU A 42 -10.26 -17.28 20.77
CA GLU A 42 -9.00 -18.03 20.63
C GLU A 42 -7.77 -17.17 20.94
N LEU A 43 -7.70 -15.97 20.39
CA LEU A 43 -6.62 -15.01 20.68
C LEU A 43 -6.60 -14.63 22.18
N ALA A 44 -7.75 -14.42 22.80
CA ALA A 44 -7.83 -14.09 24.22
C ALA A 44 -7.31 -15.24 25.11
N ARG A 45 -7.65 -16.49 24.78
CA ARG A 45 -7.08 -17.67 25.45
C ARG A 45 -5.56 -17.75 25.26
N TYR A 46 -5.09 -17.51 24.04
CA TYR A 46 -3.67 -17.53 23.73
C TYR A 46 -2.88 -16.45 24.49
N ILE A 47 -3.43 -15.24 24.58
CA ILE A 47 -2.91 -14.15 25.42
C ILE A 47 -2.82 -14.60 26.88
N GLY A 48 -3.87 -15.23 27.41
CA GLY A 48 -3.87 -15.77 28.77
C GLY A 48 -2.68 -16.71 29.02
N LEU A 49 -2.45 -17.68 28.12
CA LEU A 49 -1.31 -18.60 28.21
C LEU A 49 0.04 -17.88 28.14
N LYS A 50 0.18 -16.85 27.29
CA LYS A 50 1.40 -16.03 27.22
C LYS A 50 1.66 -15.28 28.52
N LEU A 51 0.62 -14.71 29.13
CA LEU A 51 0.74 -14.02 30.40
C LEU A 51 1.16 -15.00 31.52
N VAL A 52 0.57 -16.21 31.59
CA VAL A 52 1.01 -17.26 32.53
C VAL A 52 2.47 -17.62 32.31
N ALA A 53 2.89 -17.84 31.06
CA ALA A 53 4.27 -18.18 30.72
C ALA A 53 5.27 -17.05 31.07
N ALA A 54 4.83 -15.80 31.01
CA ALA A 54 5.59 -14.62 31.42
C ALA A 54 5.54 -14.35 32.94
N GLY A 55 4.79 -15.14 33.71
CA GLY A 55 4.60 -14.94 35.15
C GLY A 55 3.77 -13.69 35.48
N GLN A 56 2.91 -13.27 34.57
CA GLN A 56 2.04 -12.10 34.71
C GLN A 56 0.62 -12.52 35.16
N PRO A 57 -0.11 -11.65 35.87
CA PRO A 57 -1.52 -11.83 36.19
C PRO A 57 -2.38 -12.08 34.94
N VAL A 58 -3.41 -12.91 35.09
CA VAL A 58 -4.35 -13.31 34.03
C VAL A 58 -5.78 -13.16 34.53
N PRO A 59 -6.74 -12.72 33.69
CA PRO A 59 -8.16 -12.76 34.03
C PRO A 59 -8.63 -14.15 34.49
N ASP A 60 -9.33 -14.21 35.62
CA ASP A 60 -9.82 -15.47 36.23
C ASP A 60 -10.70 -16.27 35.26
N GLU A 61 -11.48 -15.58 34.42
CA GLU A 61 -12.35 -16.19 33.42
C GLU A 61 -11.57 -17.01 32.38
N LEU A 62 -10.36 -16.56 32.03
CA LEU A 62 -9.49 -17.29 31.09
C LEU A 62 -8.90 -18.54 31.75
N LEU A 63 -8.52 -18.45 33.02
CA LEU A 63 -8.02 -19.59 33.82
C LEU A 63 -9.10 -20.66 34.05
N ALA A 64 -10.35 -20.23 34.25
CA ALA A 64 -11.48 -21.14 34.44
C ALA A 64 -11.88 -21.90 33.16
N SER A 65 -11.53 -21.34 31.98
CA SER A 65 -11.90 -21.88 30.67
C SER A 65 -10.88 -22.85 30.07
N GLY A 66 -9.66 -22.92 30.63
CA GLY A 66 -8.56 -23.73 30.12
C GLY A 66 -8.39 -25.09 30.79
N PRO A 67 -7.69 -26.06 30.15
CA PRO A 67 -7.26 -27.27 30.83
C PRO A 67 -6.20 -26.91 31.90
N LEU A 68 -6.58 -27.02 33.17
CA LEU A 68 -5.74 -26.77 34.38
C LEU A 68 -4.32 -27.38 34.32
N SER A 69 -4.09 -28.39 33.49
CA SER A 69 -2.78 -29.02 33.29
C SER A 69 -1.79 -28.12 32.53
N VAL A 70 -2.23 -27.39 31.49
CA VAL A 70 -1.33 -26.59 30.63
C VAL A 70 -0.80 -25.38 31.40
N GLU A 71 -1.65 -24.70 32.16
CA GLU A 71 -1.26 -23.56 32.99
C GLU A 71 -0.25 -23.95 34.08
N ARG A 72 -0.47 -25.10 34.74
CA ARG A 72 0.47 -25.63 35.73
C ARG A 72 1.82 -25.98 35.13
N ILE A 73 1.82 -26.53 33.91
CA ILE A 73 3.05 -26.84 33.18
C ILE A 73 3.78 -25.53 32.83
N LEU A 74 3.07 -24.52 32.30
CA LEU A 74 3.66 -23.23 31.95
C LEU A 74 4.19 -22.49 33.19
N ALA A 75 3.45 -22.48 34.30
CA ALA A 75 3.89 -21.88 35.54
C ALA A 75 5.13 -22.60 36.13
N SER A 76 5.15 -23.94 36.07
CA SER A 76 6.33 -24.73 36.47
C SER A 76 7.53 -24.47 35.56
N HIS A 77 7.31 -24.37 34.25
CA HIS A 77 8.35 -24.06 33.27
C HIS A 77 8.91 -22.65 33.49
N HIS A 78 8.04 -21.67 33.74
CA HIS A 78 8.46 -20.31 34.10
C HIS A 78 9.34 -20.29 35.35
N GLN A 79 8.99 -21.04 36.41
CA GLN A 79 9.83 -21.14 37.61
C GLN A 79 11.20 -21.78 37.32
N GLN A 80 11.26 -22.75 36.40
CA GLN A 80 12.54 -23.32 35.94
C GLN A 80 13.35 -22.31 35.12
N LEU A 81 12.71 -21.55 34.24
CA LEU A 81 13.37 -20.50 33.44
C LEU A 81 13.97 -19.40 34.32
N LYS A 82 13.34 -19.02 35.45
CA LYS A 82 13.93 -18.07 36.42
C LYS A 82 15.27 -18.51 37.00
N SER A 83 15.59 -19.81 36.95
CA SER A 83 16.85 -20.35 37.44
C SER A 83 17.96 -20.41 36.38
N LEU A 84 17.63 -20.11 35.12
CA LEU A 84 18.57 -20.05 34.01
C LEU A 84 18.96 -18.59 33.75
N GLU A 85 20.21 -18.36 33.31
CA GLU A 85 20.59 -17.06 32.77
C GLU A 85 19.72 -16.76 31.53
N SER A 86 19.16 -15.55 31.47
CA SER A 86 18.37 -15.12 30.32
C SER A 86 19.27 -15.02 29.09
N VAL A 87 18.94 -15.79 28.05
CA VAL A 87 19.62 -15.72 26.76
C VAL A 87 18.81 -14.78 25.86
N PRO A 88 19.38 -13.65 25.40
CA PRO A 88 18.67 -12.76 24.48
C PRO A 88 18.44 -13.48 23.14
N CYS A 89 17.35 -13.16 22.47
CA CYS A 89 17.11 -13.66 21.11
C CYS A 89 18.20 -13.11 20.15
N PRO A 90 18.46 -13.76 18.99
CA PRO A 90 19.58 -13.40 18.12
C PRO A 90 19.60 -11.92 17.69
N VAL A 91 18.43 -11.35 17.38
CA VAL A 91 18.29 -9.93 17.02
C VAL A 91 18.63 -9.00 18.19
N ASP A 92 18.15 -9.30 19.40
CA ASP A 92 18.45 -8.52 20.61
C ASP A 92 19.95 -8.60 20.93
N ASN A 93 20.55 -9.78 20.75
CA ASN A 93 21.99 -9.98 20.92
C ASN A 93 22.81 -9.13 19.93
N ARG A 94 22.41 -9.04 18.65
CA ARG A 94 23.05 -8.15 17.66
C ARG A 94 22.97 -6.69 18.08
N ILE A 95 21.82 -6.25 18.59
CA ILE A 95 21.61 -4.88 19.08
C ILE A 95 22.50 -4.60 20.31
N GLU A 96 22.51 -5.49 21.29
CA GLU A 96 23.31 -5.30 22.50
C GLU A 96 24.81 -5.39 22.24
N GLN A 97 25.27 -6.28 21.36
CA GLN A 97 26.67 -6.34 20.94
C GLN A 97 27.11 -5.03 20.30
N PHE A 98 26.28 -4.46 19.41
CA PHE A 98 26.51 -3.14 18.85
C PHE A 98 26.63 -2.08 19.95
N LEU A 99 25.68 -2.02 20.89
CA LEU A 99 25.72 -1.03 21.98
C LEU A 99 26.97 -1.22 22.87
N GLN A 100 27.30 -2.46 23.23
CA GLN A 100 28.47 -2.76 24.04
C GLN A 100 29.77 -2.37 23.35
N SER A 101 29.92 -2.71 22.07
CA SER A 101 31.09 -2.35 21.25
C SER A 101 31.18 -0.84 21.06
N HIS A 102 30.07 -0.21 20.65
CA HIS A 102 30.03 1.20 20.33
C HIS A 102 30.30 2.10 21.53
N PHE A 103 29.96 1.66 22.74
CA PHE A 103 30.16 2.41 24.00
C PHE A 103 31.30 1.85 24.86
N GLN A 104 32.21 1.06 24.28
CA GLN A 104 33.32 0.46 25.00
C GLN A 104 34.16 1.48 25.77
N GLY A 105 34.40 1.20 27.05
CA GLY A 105 35.23 2.03 27.94
C GLY A 105 34.50 3.22 28.57
N MET A 106 33.20 3.39 28.31
CA MET A 106 32.38 4.37 29.01
C MET A 106 31.87 3.80 30.35
N PRO A 107 31.79 4.61 31.42
CA PRO A 107 31.27 4.15 32.72
C PRO A 107 29.85 3.57 32.63
N GLU A 108 29.02 4.12 31.77
CA GLU A 108 27.63 3.71 31.58
C GLU A 108 27.46 2.54 30.58
N GLN A 109 28.53 1.95 30.06
CA GLN A 109 28.46 0.89 29.02
C GLN A 109 27.58 -0.30 29.44
N ASP A 110 27.72 -0.78 30.68
CA ASP A 110 27.00 -1.96 31.17
C ASP A 110 25.49 -1.72 31.35
N SER A 111 25.06 -0.46 31.39
CA SER A 111 23.65 -0.09 31.47
C SER A 111 22.90 -0.19 30.14
N LEU A 112 23.61 -0.42 29.04
CA LEU A 112 23.04 -0.55 27.70
C LEU A 112 22.57 -1.99 27.45
N ARG A 113 21.52 -2.38 28.16
CA ARG A 113 20.82 -3.68 28.03
C ARG A 113 19.36 -3.45 27.65
N LEU A 114 18.86 -4.25 26.71
CA LEU A 114 17.45 -4.29 26.37
C LEU A 114 16.64 -4.92 27.52
N PRO A 115 15.30 -4.84 27.51
CA PRO A 115 14.50 -5.43 28.57
C PRO A 115 14.72 -6.94 28.66
N GLU A 116 15.12 -7.44 29.84
CA GLU A 116 15.40 -8.87 30.07
C GLU A 116 14.18 -9.77 29.78
N SER A 117 12.97 -9.23 29.95
CA SER A 117 11.73 -9.90 29.62
C SER A 117 10.74 -8.95 28.96
N SER A 118 10.01 -9.47 27.98
CA SER A 118 8.89 -8.78 27.34
C SER A 118 7.85 -9.81 26.89
N ILE A 119 6.61 -9.36 26.74
CA ILE A 119 5.57 -10.15 26.06
C ILE A 119 5.82 -10.03 24.56
N VAL A 120 6.26 -11.13 23.95
CA VAL A 120 6.52 -11.24 22.52
C VAL A 120 5.21 -11.41 21.76
N LEU A 121 4.99 -10.54 20.77
CA LEU A 121 3.91 -10.62 19.80
C LEU A 121 4.38 -11.45 18.59
N ASP A 122 4.03 -12.73 18.59
CA ASP A 122 4.48 -13.73 17.62
C ASP A 122 3.43 -14.10 16.56
N CYS A 123 2.22 -13.55 16.65
CA CYS A 123 1.24 -13.64 15.58
C CYS A 123 0.35 -12.40 15.51
N HIS A 124 -0.15 -12.13 14.30
CA HIS A 124 -0.99 -10.97 14.05
C HIS A 124 -2.28 -10.97 14.89
N GLY A 125 -2.56 -9.82 15.50
CA GLY A 125 -3.82 -9.54 16.20
C GLY A 125 -3.75 -9.65 17.72
N ILE A 126 -2.69 -10.26 18.27
CA ILE A 126 -2.42 -10.23 19.72
C ILE A 126 -2.31 -8.79 20.21
N ALA A 127 -1.56 -7.95 19.49
CA ALA A 127 -1.36 -6.55 19.86
C ALA A 127 -2.68 -5.80 19.98
N ARG A 128 -3.60 -6.03 19.03
CA ARG A 128 -4.93 -5.40 19.01
C ARG A 128 -5.78 -5.81 20.20
N GLU A 129 -5.82 -7.10 20.52
CA GLU A 129 -6.58 -7.57 21.68
C GLU A 129 -5.94 -7.15 23.01
N LEU A 130 -4.61 -7.09 23.10
CA LEU A 130 -3.90 -6.54 24.27
C LEU A 130 -4.15 -5.03 24.50
N SER A 131 -4.56 -4.29 23.45
CA SER A 131 -4.75 -2.83 23.48
C SER A 131 -6.04 -2.37 24.18
N LEU A 132 -6.91 -3.31 24.58
CA LEU A 132 -8.17 -3.04 25.27
C LEU A 132 -8.36 -4.03 26.43
N PRO A 133 -9.19 -3.70 27.44
CA PRO A 133 -9.41 -4.60 28.57
C PRO A 133 -10.12 -5.88 28.13
N PHE A 134 -9.78 -6.99 28.76
CA PHE A 134 -10.53 -8.23 28.61
C PHE A 134 -11.99 -8.00 29.00
N GLY A 135 -12.92 -8.36 28.12
CA GLY A 135 -14.36 -8.09 28.30
C GLY A 135 -14.77 -6.61 28.22
N GLY A 136 -13.86 -5.69 27.88
CA GLY A 136 -14.10 -4.25 27.83
C GLY A 136 -13.87 -3.64 26.45
N ASP A 137 -14.51 -2.49 26.23
CA ASP A 137 -14.46 -1.74 24.96
C ASP A 137 -13.79 -0.36 25.10
N HIS A 138 -13.25 -0.04 26.28
CA HIS A 138 -12.61 1.24 26.56
C HIS A 138 -11.45 1.09 27.54
N TYR A 139 -10.31 1.71 27.21
CA TYR A 139 -9.15 1.87 28.08
C TYR A 139 -8.65 3.30 28.00
N ALA A 140 -8.21 3.89 29.12
CA ALA A 140 -7.61 5.21 29.11
C ALA A 140 -6.56 5.36 30.22
N ASN A 141 -5.47 6.05 29.88
CA ASN A 141 -4.48 6.58 30.81
C ASN A 141 -3.99 7.96 30.33
N GLU A 142 -2.93 8.50 30.94
CA GLU A 142 -2.38 9.82 30.55
C GLU A 142 -1.74 9.83 29.14
N LEU A 143 -1.39 8.66 28.60
CA LEU A 143 -0.72 8.52 27.32
C LEU A 143 -1.68 8.23 26.17
N VAL A 144 -2.77 7.49 26.40
CA VAL A 144 -3.68 7.04 25.33
C VAL A 144 -5.10 6.79 25.84
N SER A 145 -6.08 7.09 25.00
CA SER A 145 -7.48 6.65 25.15
C SER A 145 -7.85 5.75 23.97
N SER A 146 -8.22 4.51 24.27
CA SER A 146 -8.49 3.43 23.31
C SER A 146 -9.94 2.98 23.40
N TYR A 147 -10.57 2.74 22.24
CA TYR A 147 -11.96 2.34 22.13
C TYR A 147 -12.11 1.18 21.14
N ARG A 148 -12.97 0.22 21.47
CA ARG A 148 -13.56 -0.66 20.46
C ARG A 148 -14.71 0.07 19.80
N VAL A 149 -14.69 0.12 18.47
CA VAL A 149 -15.77 0.72 17.66
C VAL A 149 -16.42 -0.35 16.79
N HIS A 150 -17.56 -0.03 16.16
CA HIS A 150 -18.39 -1.00 15.46
C HIS A 150 -17.62 -1.88 14.45
N ASN A 151 -16.66 -1.30 13.75
CA ASN A 151 -15.91 -1.95 12.68
C ASN A 151 -14.41 -2.14 12.98
N ALA A 152 -13.87 -1.64 14.10
CA ALA A 152 -12.43 -1.55 14.32
C ALA A 152 -12.05 -1.16 15.77
N VAL A 153 -10.83 -0.66 15.95
CA VAL A 153 -10.33 0.02 17.14
C VAL A 153 -10.04 1.49 16.82
N LEU A 154 -10.15 2.35 17.84
CA LEU A 154 -9.79 3.77 17.79
C LEU A 154 -8.81 4.06 18.93
N HIS A 155 -7.69 4.71 18.63
CA HIS A 155 -6.70 5.11 19.61
C HIS A 155 -6.40 6.61 19.49
N ASN A 156 -6.61 7.34 20.58
CA ASN A 156 -6.31 8.76 20.72
C ASN A 156 -5.10 8.91 21.65
N PRO A 157 -3.87 9.07 21.11
CA PRO A 157 -2.67 9.28 21.92
C PRO A 157 -2.66 10.70 22.51
N ARG A 158 -1.80 10.93 23.51
CA ARG A 158 -1.64 12.22 24.21
C ARG A 158 -1.43 13.39 23.26
N HIS A 159 -0.62 13.20 22.22
CA HIS A 159 -0.42 14.16 21.15
C HIS A 159 -1.10 13.69 19.87
N ASP A 160 -1.94 14.54 19.27
CA ASP A 160 -2.76 14.23 18.10
C ASP A 160 -2.01 14.34 16.76
N ARG A 161 -0.79 14.88 16.78
CA ARG A 161 0.03 15.13 15.60
C ARG A 161 1.52 15.08 15.87
N ARG A 162 2.27 14.85 14.80
CA ARG A 162 3.73 14.84 14.81
C ARG A 162 4.30 16.25 14.69
N THR A 163 5.33 16.55 15.49
CA THR A 163 6.19 17.73 15.34
C THR A 163 7.48 17.35 14.61
N THR A 164 8.01 18.25 13.78
CA THR A 164 9.26 18.05 13.03
C THR A 164 10.38 19.00 13.42
N LYS A 165 10.05 20.19 13.92
CA LYS A 165 11.04 21.20 14.30
C LYS A 165 11.77 20.75 15.57
N GLY A 166 13.07 20.51 15.46
CA GLY A 166 13.92 20.20 16.61
C GLY A 166 13.70 18.83 17.24
N THR A 167 12.99 17.90 16.57
CA THR A 167 12.61 16.61 17.15
C THR A 167 13.54 15.46 16.76
N PHE A 168 14.52 15.66 15.87
CA PHE A 168 15.41 14.60 15.39
C PHE A 168 16.83 14.84 15.89
N HIS A 169 17.22 14.01 16.86
CA HIS A 169 18.51 14.03 17.52
C HIS A 169 19.35 12.82 17.09
N VAL A 170 20.67 12.99 17.09
CA VAL A 170 21.60 11.97 16.61
C VAL A 170 22.79 11.89 17.57
N VAL A 171 23.15 10.68 17.96
CA VAL A 171 24.26 10.42 18.89
C VAL A 171 25.62 10.61 18.20
N GLU A 172 26.56 11.21 18.91
CA GLU A 172 27.96 11.33 18.52
C GLU A 172 28.72 10.00 18.54
N GLY A 173 29.86 9.94 17.85
CA GLY A 173 30.73 8.75 17.81
C GLY A 173 30.42 7.75 16.69
N GLY A 174 29.25 7.84 16.06
CA GLY A 174 28.88 7.04 14.89
C GLY A 174 29.15 7.72 13.55
N LEU A 175 28.29 7.47 12.56
CA LEU A 175 28.34 8.15 11.25
C LEU A 175 28.19 9.68 11.39
N PRO A 176 28.71 10.48 10.44
CA PRO A 176 28.62 11.94 10.47
C PRO A 176 27.19 12.43 10.71
N ILE A 177 27.05 13.43 11.59
CA ILE A 177 25.75 13.99 11.98
C ILE A 177 25.36 15.09 10.99
N PRO A 178 24.19 15.00 10.32
CA PRO A 178 23.76 16.05 9.41
C PRO A 178 23.59 17.39 10.14
N ASN A 179 23.92 18.49 9.45
CA ASN A 179 23.95 19.82 10.08
C ASN A 179 22.59 20.26 10.64
N ASP A 180 21.50 19.81 10.02
CA ASP A 180 20.12 20.13 10.41
C ASP A 180 19.60 19.30 11.60
N LYS A 181 20.38 18.33 12.10
CA LYS A 181 20.03 17.50 13.27
C LYS A 181 20.72 18.01 14.53
N LYS A 182 20.13 17.71 15.70
CA LYS A 182 20.76 18.00 16.99
C LYS A 182 21.81 16.93 17.34
N SER A 183 23.03 17.35 17.69
CA SER A 183 24.16 16.50 18.08
C SER A 183 24.08 16.15 19.56
N VAL A 184 24.00 14.87 19.92
CA VAL A 184 23.85 14.43 21.31
C VAL A 184 25.13 13.74 21.80
N PRO A 185 25.73 14.20 22.90
CA PRO A 185 26.88 13.54 23.50
C PRO A 185 26.57 12.09 23.89
N ARG A 186 27.57 11.21 23.75
CA ARG A 186 27.43 9.77 24.04
C ARG A 186 26.95 9.50 25.47
N THR A 187 27.43 10.26 26.46
CA THR A 187 27.00 10.13 27.86
C THR A 187 25.51 10.40 28.04
N ALA A 188 24.98 11.43 27.37
CA ALA A 188 23.55 11.75 27.43
C ALA A 188 22.71 10.65 26.79
N PHE A 189 23.17 10.04 25.69
CA PHE A 189 22.50 8.87 25.12
C PHE A 189 22.47 7.69 26.10
N CYS A 190 23.59 7.34 26.74
CA CYS A 190 23.60 6.22 27.68
C CYS A 190 22.59 6.41 28.81
N ARG A 191 22.51 7.62 29.37
CA ARG A 191 21.57 7.95 30.45
C ARG A 191 20.12 7.96 29.97
N LEU A 192 19.86 8.49 28.77
CA LEU A 192 18.53 8.42 28.14
C LEU A 192 18.10 6.99 27.85
N PHE A 193 19.01 6.14 27.37
CA PHE A 193 18.76 4.73 27.12
C PHE A 193 18.45 3.98 28.42
N ALA A 194 19.27 4.17 29.46
CA ALA A 194 19.02 3.58 30.77
C ALA A 194 17.66 4.01 31.35
N ALA A 195 17.30 5.29 31.21
CA ALA A 195 15.99 5.79 31.61
C ALA A 195 14.84 5.21 30.75
N ALA A 196 15.07 4.94 29.47
CA ALA A 196 14.09 4.32 28.58
C ALA A 196 13.76 2.87 28.97
N MET A 197 14.73 2.16 29.55
CA MET A 197 14.53 0.81 30.10
C MET A 197 13.80 0.82 31.45
N GLN A 198 13.79 1.96 32.16
CA GLN A 198 13.12 2.17 33.44
C GLN A 198 11.82 2.97 33.25
N GLN A 199 10.82 2.31 32.68
CA GLN A 199 9.51 2.92 32.42
C GLN A 199 8.72 3.13 33.73
N PRO A 200 7.90 4.19 33.83
CA PRO A 200 6.98 4.35 34.95
C PRO A 200 6.03 3.16 35.06
N GLU A 201 5.69 2.76 36.30
CA GLU A 201 4.84 1.59 36.55
C GLU A 201 3.48 1.68 35.84
N ALA A 202 2.88 2.87 35.81
CA ALA A 202 1.61 3.14 35.12
C ALA A 202 1.72 2.96 33.59
N ALA A 203 2.87 3.27 32.99
CA ALA A 203 3.09 3.06 31.56
C ALA A 203 3.21 1.57 31.21
N MET A 204 3.73 0.76 32.15
CA MET A 204 3.94 -0.68 31.96
C MET A 204 2.66 -1.51 32.05
N GLU A 205 1.57 -0.96 32.59
CA GLU A 205 0.27 -1.63 32.75
C GLU A 205 -0.31 -2.06 31.39
N LEU A 206 -0.61 -3.35 31.23
CA LEU A 206 -1.28 -3.87 30.04
C LEU A 206 -2.79 -3.53 30.07
N PRO A 207 -3.33 -2.90 29.00
CA PRO A 207 -4.76 -2.60 28.92
C PRO A 207 -5.63 -3.84 29.14
N PHE A 208 -5.22 -5.00 28.61
CA PHE A 208 -5.91 -6.29 28.74
C PHE A 208 -6.34 -6.66 30.16
N THR A 209 -5.51 -6.34 31.16
CA THR A 209 -5.78 -6.70 32.57
C THR A 209 -6.25 -5.51 33.41
N SER A 210 -6.45 -4.34 32.80
CA SER A 210 -6.68 -3.07 33.52
C SER A 210 -7.96 -3.02 34.36
N ASN A 211 -8.97 -3.82 34.02
CA ASN A 211 -10.24 -3.94 34.76
C ASN A 211 -10.21 -5.01 35.87
N HIS A 212 -9.10 -5.74 36.02
CA HIS A 212 -8.95 -6.80 37.02
C HIS A 212 -8.17 -6.32 38.25
N ALA A 213 -8.32 -7.03 39.36
CA ALA A 213 -7.70 -6.67 40.64
C ALA A 213 -6.16 -6.71 40.56
N GLU A 214 -5.61 -7.75 39.95
CA GLU A 214 -4.19 -7.86 39.66
C GLU A 214 -3.91 -7.48 38.21
N LYS A 215 -3.04 -6.49 38.02
CA LYS A 215 -2.72 -5.92 36.71
C LYS A 215 -1.35 -6.39 36.24
N ALA A 216 -1.29 -6.94 35.04
CA ALA A 216 -0.06 -7.29 34.37
C ALA A 216 0.71 -6.04 33.95
N ARG A 217 2.03 -6.08 34.15
CA ARG A 217 2.96 -4.98 33.85
C ARG A 217 4.19 -5.54 33.17
N SER A 218 4.41 -5.17 31.91
CA SER A 218 5.52 -5.68 31.12
C SER A 218 5.84 -4.77 29.95
N PHE A 219 7.05 -4.90 29.42
CA PHE A 219 7.33 -4.46 28.06
C PHE A 219 6.60 -5.40 27.10
N VAL A 220 6.18 -4.88 25.96
CA VAL A 220 5.68 -5.67 24.84
C VAL A 220 6.62 -5.46 23.68
N SER A 221 6.89 -6.52 22.92
CA SER A 221 7.87 -6.48 21.84
C SER A 221 7.38 -7.16 20.57
N LEU A 222 7.84 -6.66 19.43
CA LEU A 222 7.48 -7.14 18.09
C LEU A 222 8.73 -7.25 17.21
N LEU A 223 8.81 -8.31 16.40
CA LEU A 223 9.78 -8.44 15.32
C LEU A 223 9.10 -8.08 14.00
N LEU A 224 9.73 -7.20 13.22
CA LEU A 224 9.31 -6.84 11.87
C LEU A 224 10.39 -7.25 10.86
N ARG A 225 9.97 -7.57 9.62
CA ARG A 225 10.86 -7.81 8.47
C ARG A 225 10.52 -6.89 7.30
N PRO A 226 10.62 -5.55 7.45
CA PRO A 226 10.18 -4.63 6.40
C PRO A 226 11.07 -4.74 5.16
N LEU A 227 10.41 -4.76 4.00
CA LEU A 227 11.02 -4.88 2.68
C LEU A 227 11.99 -3.73 2.40
N LEU A 228 13.20 -4.08 1.96
CA LEU A 228 14.26 -3.14 1.55
C LEU A 228 14.49 -3.18 0.05
N CYS A 229 14.74 -4.37 -0.50
CA CYS A 229 14.97 -4.62 -1.92
C CYS A 229 13.78 -5.44 -2.46
N PRO A 230 13.00 -4.93 -3.42
CA PRO A 230 11.98 -5.75 -4.09
C PRO A 230 12.63 -6.84 -4.95
N GLU A 231 11.94 -7.96 -5.14
CA GLU A 231 12.36 -8.97 -6.11
C GLU A 231 12.28 -8.40 -7.54
N VAL A 232 13.33 -8.64 -8.32
CA VAL A 232 13.34 -8.44 -9.78
C VAL A 232 13.89 -9.71 -10.40
N GLU A 233 13.02 -10.44 -11.11
CA GLU A 233 13.34 -11.74 -11.69
C GLU A 233 14.61 -11.67 -12.57
N GLY A 234 15.55 -12.60 -12.33
CA GLY A 234 16.83 -12.65 -13.04
C GLY A 234 17.84 -11.55 -12.66
N VAL A 235 17.49 -10.63 -11.75
CA VAL A 235 18.36 -9.52 -11.33
C VAL A 235 18.70 -9.60 -9.84
N CYS A 236 17.70 -9.61 -8.95
CA CYS A 236 17.92 -9.67 -7.50
C CYS A 236 16.75 -10.31 -6.76
N PRO A 237 17.02 -11.08 -5.68
CA PRO A 237 15.98 -11.58 -4.80
C PRO A 237 15.41 -10.44 -3.94
N GLU A 238 14.23 -10.69 -3.38
CA GLU A 238 13.69 -9.85 -2.31
C GLU A 238 14.61 -9.86 -1.09
N GLN A 239 14.86 -8.69 -0.49
CA GLN A 239 15.58 -8.57 0.78
C GLN A 239 14.89 -7.62 1.75
N SER A 240 14.99 -7.93 3.04
CA SER A 240 14.41 -7.17 4.14
C SER A 240 15.46 -6.78 5.18
N ILE A 241 15.15 -5.79 6.00
CA ILE A 241 15.85 -5.58 7.28
C ILE A 241 15.10 -6.32 8.38
N GLU A 242 15.71 -6.56 9.53
CA GLU A 242 14.97 -6.93 10.74
C GLU A 242 14.85 -5.71 11.66
N VAL A 243 13.67 -5.49 12.26
CA VAL A 243 13.46 -4.40 13.22
C VAL A 243 12.82 -4.91 14.49
N ARG A 244 13.45 -4.64 15.62
CA ARG A 244 12.94 -4.95 16.94
C ARG A 244 12.26 -3.75 17.58
N PHE A 245 10.98 -3.87 17.90
CA PHE A 245 10.24 -2.83 18.61
C PHE A 245 9.99 -3.21 20.06
N PHE A 246 10.16 -2.24 20.96
CA PHE A 246 9.84 -2.34 22.39
C PHE A 246 8.96 -1.16 22.81
N VAL A 247 7.86 -1.47 23.50
CA VAL A 247 6.95 -0.46 24.06
C VAL A 247 6.55 -0.86 25.49
N PRO A 248 6.31 0.10 26.39
CA PRO A 248 5.69 -0.21 27.67
C PRO A 248 4.24 -0.67 27.43
N GLY A 249 3.72 -1.55 28.30
CA GLY A 249 2.46 -2.27 28.10
C GLY A 249 1.26 -1.42 27.69
N SER A 250 1.11 -0.22 28.26
CA SER A 250 -0.01 0.67 27.93
C SER A 250 0.02 1.22 26.50
N LEU A 251 1.15 1.08 25.81
CA LEU A 251 1.36 1.55 24.44
C LEU A 251 1.39 0.41 23.42
N VAL A 252 0.88 -0.77 23.77
CA VAL A 252 0.79 -1.93 22.85
C VAL A 252 0.01 -1.62 21.56
N SER A 253 -0.88 -0.62 21.56
CA SER A 253 -1.54 -0.13 20.34
C SER A 253 -0.54 0.36 19.28
N ASN A 254 0.62 0.89 19.70
CA ASN A 254 1.67 1.30 18.76
C ASN A 254 2.27 0.10 18.02
N LEU A 255 2.29 -1.09 18.65
CA LEU A 255 2.71 -2.34 18.01
C LEU A 255 1.63 -2.85 17.04
N ASP A 256 0.34 -2.83 17.40
CA ASP A 256 -0.76 -3.14 16.47
C ASP A 256 -0.67 -2.27 15.20
N PHE A 257 -0.35 -0.99 15.37
CA PHE A 257 -0.19 -0.07 14.25
C PHE A 257 0.97 -0.42 13.32
N VAL A 258 2.18 -0.71 13.83
CA VAL A 258 3.31 -1.06 12.95
C VAL A 258 3.22 -2.48 12.41
N GLU A 259 2.65 -3.42 13.17
CA GLU A 259 2.32 -4.77 12.74
C GLU A 259 1.38 -4.75 11.53
N SER A 260 0.30 -3.96 11.60
CA SER A 260 -0.67 -3.82 10.51
C SER A 260 -0.10 -3.17 9.24
N ILE A 261 1.04 -2.47 9.32
CA ILE A 261 1.69 -1.81 8.19
C ILE A 261 2.80 -2.67 7.59
N PHE A 262 3.61 -3.31 8.44
CA PHE A 262 4.87 -3.94 8.04
C PHE A 262 4.90 -5.46 8.26
N GLY A 263 3.83 -6.04 8.82
CA GLY A 263 3.69 -7.48 9.08
C GLY A 263 4.35 -7.94 10.38
N ASN A 264 3.82 -9.02 10.96
CA ASN A 264 4.42 -9.74 12.08
C ASN A 264 5.45 -10.76 11.58
N ALA A 265 6.68 -10.74 12.10
CA ALA A 265 7.75 -11.67 11.71
C ALA A 265 7.95 -12.84 12.68
N GLY A 266 6.97 -13.10 13.56
CA GLY A 266 6.93 -14.23 14.47
C GLY A 266 7.76 -14.04 15.75
N ASP A 267 7.93 -15.16 16.47
CA ASP A 267 8.72 -15.23 17.68
C ASP A 267 10.24 -15.15 17.34
N PRO A 268 10.97 -14.10 17.80
CA PRO A 268 12.39 -13.93 17.49
C PRO A 268 13.30 -14.96 18.17
N TYR A 269 12.81 -15.75 19.13
CA TYR A 269 13.59 -16.83 19.75
C TYR A 269 13.67 -18.09 18.87
N LEU A 270 12.81 -18.20 17.85
CA LEU A 270 12.82 -19.33 16.93
C LEU A 270 13.90 -19.11 15.85
N ALA A 271 14.71 -20.14 15.61
CA ALA A 271 15.71 -20.12 14.54
C ALA A 271 15.11 -19.84 13.15
N ALA A 272 13.86 -20.26 12.92
CA ALA A 272 13.13 -19.97 11.69
C ALA A 272 12.92 -18.47 11.42
N ASN A 273 12.96 -17.64 12.48
CA ASN A 273 12.76 -16.20 12.40
C ASN A 273 14.07 -15.42 12.64
N ASP A 274 15.22 -16.11 12.78
CA ASP A 274 16.52 -15.45 12.89
C ASP A 274 17.00 -15.02 11.50
N ALA A 275 16.96 -13.71 11.26
CA ALA A 275 17.48 -13.07 10.06
C ALA A 275 18.91 -13.52 9.68
N GLY A 276 19.76 -13.78 10.69
CA GLY A 276 21.16 -14.16 10.48
C GLY A 276 21.34 -15.54 9.83
N LEU A 277 20.31 -16.39 9.85
CA LEU A 277 20.31 -17.69 9.19
C LEU A 277 19.76 -17.62 7.75
N ASP A 278 19.00 -16.59 7.42
CA ASP A 278 18.44 -16.32 6.09
C ASP A 278 19.28 -15.27 5.34
N VAL A 279 20.48 -15.68 4.94
CA VAL A 279 21.46 -14.80 4.29
C VAL A 279 21.05 -14.32 2.90
N GLU A 280 20.07 -14.96 2.27
CA GLU A 280 19.59 -14.58 0.93
C GLU A 280 18.61 -13.40 1.02
N HIS A 281 17.67 -13.45 1.98
CA HIS A 281 16.59 -12.45 2.07
C HIS A 281 16.76 -11.47 3.25
N TRP A 282 17.83 -11.58 4.03
CA TRP A 282 18.27 -10.54 4.96
C TRP A 282 19.33 -9.64 4.34
N SER A 283 19.11 -8.33 4.42
CA SER A 283 20.06 -7.32 3.94
C SER A 283 21.30 -7.14 4.82
N GLY A 284 21.39 -7.81 5.97
CA GLY A 284 22.48 -7.64 6.94
C GLY A 284 22.32 -6.47 7.92
N HIS A 285 21.15 -5.82 7.94
CA HIS A 285 20.88 -4.66 8.78
C HIS A 285 19.84 -4.96 9.87
N THR A 286 20.07 -4.41 11.07
CA THR A 286 19.23 -4.59 12.25
C THR A 286 18.80 -3.25 12.82
N GLY A 287 17.51 -3.08 13.02
CA GLY A 287 16.90 -1.91 13.64
C GLY A 287 16.37 -2.19 15.04
N CYS A 288 16.38 -1.17 15.91
CA CYS A 288 15.73 -1.20 17.21
C CYS A 288 14.96 0.10 17.46
N VAL A 289 13.72 0.00 17.94
CA VAL A 289 12.89 1.15 18.30
C VAL A 289 12.30 0.95 19.69
N ILE A 290 12.50 1.94 20.56
CA ILE A 290 12.05 1.93 21.95
C ILE A 290 11.16 3.15 22.18
N LEU A 291 9.90 2.94 22.59
CA LEU A 291 9.00 4.01 23.01
C LEU A 291 9.20 4.33 24.49
N ALA A 292 9.48 5.59 24.80
CA ALA A 292 9.71 6.07 26.16
C ALA A 292 9.26 7.53 26.34
N PRO A 293 7.94 7.80 26.37
CA PRO A 293 7.42 9.17 26.43
C PRO A 293 7.88 10.00 27.65
N HIS A 294 8.16 9.33 28.76
CA HIS A 294 8.62 9.96 30.02
C HIS A 294 10.02 10.58 29.92
N LEU A 295 10.79 10.29 28.86
CA LEU A 295 12.10 10.93 28.65
C LEU A 295 12.00 12.45 28.48
N THR A 296 10.82 12.98 28.15
CA THR A 296 10.58 14.42 28.06
C THR A 296 10.68 15.14 29.40
N ASP A 297 10.58 14.42 30.53
CA ASP A 297 10.62 15.01 31.88
C ASP A 297 12.04 15.08 32.47
N LEU A 298 13.04 14.51 31.79
CA LEU A 298 14.41 14.41 32.33
C LEU A 298 15.18 15.72 32.22
N LYS A 299 15.93 16.08 33.26
CA LYS A 299 16.75 17.30 33.28
C LYS A 299 18.01 17.16 32.44
N LYS A 300 18.36 18.23 31.70
CA LYS A 300 19.60 18.32 30.91
C LYS A 300 20.85 18.05 31.76
N LYS A 301 20.88 18.58 32.99
CA LYS A 301 21.96 18.38 33.95
C LYS A 301 22.15 16.90 34.32
N ASP A 302 21.06 16.20 34.63
CA ASP A 302 21.10 14.79 35.04
C ASP A 302 21.57 13.88 33.89
N LEU A 303 21.28 14.28 32.65
CA LEU A 303 21.78 13.63 31.45
C LEU A 303 23.27 13.92 31.17
N GLY A 304 23.93 14.74 31.98
CA GLY A 304 25.36 15.05 31.84
C GLY A 304 25.66 16.05 30.72
N LEU A 305 24.68 16.85 30.30
CA LEU A 305 24.93 17.96 29.39
C LEU A 305 25.73 19.06 30.13
N PRO A 306 26.58 19.83 29.42
CA PRO A 306 27.38 20.88 30.04
C PRO A 306 26.53 22.10 30.43
N HIS A 307 27.02 22.88 31.41
CA HIS A 307 26.55 24.23 31.63
C HIS A 307 26.83 25.10 30.39
N ILE A 308 26.03 26.12 30.12
CA ILE A 308 26.14 26.95 28.92
C ILE A 308 27.52 27.61 28.76
N ASP A 309 28.20 27.93 29.87
CA ASP A 309 29.55 28.50 29.88
C ASP A 309 30.62 27.53 29.36
N ASP A 310 30.40 26.23 29.53
CA ASP A 310 31.30 25.16 29.08
C ASP A 310 30.87 24.55 27.74
N ALA A 311 29.76 25.03 27.17
CA ALA A 311 29.17 24.50 25.96
C ALA A 311 29.82 25.08 24.70
N THR A 312 30.04 24.22 23.71
CA THR A 312 30.41 24.64 22.35
C THR A 312 29.26 25.40 21.69
N GLU A 313 29.56 26.21 20.67
CA GLU A 313 28.54 26.92 19.88
C GLU A 313 27.53 25.95 19.23
N ARG A 314 27.98 24.75 18.84
CA ARG A 314 27.10 23.69 18.34
C ARG A 314 26.13 23.20 19.42
N GLN A 315 26.61 22.95 20.63
CA GLN A 315 25.76 22.52 21.75
C GLN A 315 24.74 23.60 22.12
N LYS A 316 25.15 24.87 22.18
CA LYS A 316 24.24 26.00 22.42
C LYS A 316 23.14 26.09 21.36
N ARG A 317 23.52 26.02 20.08
CA ARG A 317 22.59 26.04 18.93
C ARG A 317 21.58 24.89 18.99
N ASP A 318 22.03 23.70 19.37
CA ASP A 318 21.21 22.50 19.41
C ASP A 318 20.39 22.36 20.71
N GLY A 319 20.62 23.24 21.69
CA GLY A 319 20.01 23.15 23.02
C GLY A 319 20.56 21.99 23.87
N MET A 320 21.80 21.57 23.61
CA MET A 320 22.51 20.47 24.28
C MET A 320 23.43 20.98 25.38
N CYS A 321 22.92 21.94 26.14
CA CYS A 321 23.51 22.55 27.33
C CYS A 321 22.38 23.12 28.20
N TRP A 322 22.68 23.47 29.44
CA TRP A 322 21.73 24.09 30.37
C TRP A 322 22.32 25.35 31.00
N GLU A 323 21.47 26.33 31.27
CA GLU A 323 21.79 27.52 32.07
C GLU A 323 21.21 27.36 33.49
N SER A 324 19.99 26.83 33.60
CA SER A 324 19.37 26.46 34.87
C SER A 324 19.34 24.95 35.07
N GLU A 325 19.60 24.50 36.31
CA GLU A 325 19.61 23.08 36.67
C GLU A 325 18.25 22.39 36.47
N GLU A 326 17.16 23.17 36.43
CA GLU A 326 15.79 22.69 36.26
C GLU A 326 15.38 22.52 34.79
N GLU A 327 16.24 22.88 33.83
CA GLU A 327 15.92 22.74 32.41
C GLU A 327 15.75 21.27 32.01
N VAL A 328 14.57 20.95 31.51
CA VAL A 328 14.26 19.64 30.93
C VAL A 328 14.83 19.48 29.53
N TYR A 329 15.18 18.25 29.18
CA TYR A 329 15.73 17.90 27.89
C TYR A 329 14.73 18.21 26.77
N ASN A 330 15.25 18.81 25.69
CA ASN A 330 14.44 19.27 24.56
C ASN A 330 13.23 20.14 24.95
N ASP A 331 13.36 20.88 26.05
CA ASP A 331 12.33 21.80 26.57
C ASP A 331 10.99 21.09 26.85
N GLY A 332 11.04 19.80 27.21
CA GLY A 332 9.86 18.99 27.50
C GLY A 332 9.07 18.58 26.26
N THR A 333 9.62 18.79 25.06
CA THR A 333 8.93 18.50 23.80
C THR A 333 9.33 17.14 23.22
N PRO A 334 8.41 16.46 22.51
CA PRO A 334 8.68 15.20 21.82
C PRO A 334 9.95 15.20 20.96
N PHE A 335 10.75 14.14 21.08
CA PHE A 335 11.92 13.91 20.24
C PHE A 335 12.11 12.44 19.90
N LYS A 336 12.96 12.20 18.91
CA LYS A 336 13.59 10.90 18.67
C LYS A 336 15.10 11.04 18.68
N LEU A 337 15.79 10.03 19.20
CA LEU A 337 17.25 9.99 19.33
C LEU A 337 17.80 8.72 18.69
N THR A 338 18.57 8.87 17.62
CA THR A 338 19.13 7.74 16.86
C THR A 338 20.62 7.53 17.13
N CYS A 339 21.02 6.30 17.44
CA CYS A 339 22.40 5.83 17.51
C CYS A 339 22.65 4.82 16.38
N ARG A 340 23.68 5.06 15.55
CA ARG A 340 23.96 4.26 14.35
C ARG A 340 25.41 4.42 13.88
N THR A 341 25.97 3.37 13.31
CA THR A 341 27.35 3.32 12.77
C THR A 341 27.35 2.75 11.35
N GLN A 342 28.50 2.38 10.83
CA GLN A 342 28.62 1.63 9.56
C GLN A 342 28.46 0.10 9.75
N GLU A 343 28.27 -0.38 10.99
CA GLU A 343 28.12 -1.81 11.31
C GLU A 343 26.75 -2.38 10.95
N GLY A 344 25.83 -1.55 10.43
CA GLY A 344 24.51 -2.00 9.98
C GLY A 344 23.45 -2.05 11.09
N VAL A 345 23.75 -1.59 12.31
CA VAL A 345 22.79 -1.51 13.43
C VAL A 345 22.37 -0.07 13.72
N ILE A 346 21.06 0.16 13.88
CA ILE A 346 20.46 1.45 14.24
C ILE A 346 19.49 1.29 15.42
N VAL A 347 19.69 2.08 16.47
CA VAL A 347 18.84 2.10 17.68
C VAL A 347 18.21 3.47 17.83
N THR A 348 16.89 3.52 18.01
CA THR A 348 16.15 4.77 18.16
C THR A 348 15.27 4.77 19.41
N LEU A 349 15.45 5.80 20.24
CA LEU A 349 14.52 6.13 21.33
C LEU A 349 13.49 7.14 20.81
N ILE A 350 12.20 6.93 21.12
CA ILE A 350 11.12 7.86 20.77
C ILE A 350 10.43 8.32 22.05
N ALA A 351 10.53 9.61 22.35
CA ALA A 351 9.95 10.25 23.53
C ALA A 351 8.54 10.81 23.26
N ASP A 352 7.69 9.99 22.66
CA ASP A 352 6.30 10.28 22.32
C ASP A 352 5.58 8.98 21.93
N ASN A 353 4.25 8.95 21.94
CA ASN A 353 3.47 7.78 21.52
C ASN A 353 2.55 8.01 20.32
N TYR A 354 2.63 9.15 19.64
CA TYR A 354 1.90 9.36 18.39
C TYR A 354 2.39 8.39 17.31
N PHE A 355 1.47 7.58 16.79
CA PHE A 355 1.70 6.50 15.80
C PHE A 355 2.55 6.91 14.59
N GLY A 356 2.45 8.17 14.17
CA GLY A 356 3.22 8.70 13.05
C GLY A 356 4.74 8.66 13.27
N TYR A 357 5.23 8.73 14.51
CA TYR A 357 6.66 8.56 14.81
C TYR A 357 7.11 7.12 14.54
N CYS A 358 6.34 6.12 14.98
CA CYS A 358 6.64 4.70 14.77
C CYS A 358 6.76 4.37 13.27
N LYS A 359 5.76 4.76 12.46
CA LYS A 359 5.80 4.55 11.00
C LYS A 359 6.99 5.25 10.33
N LYS A 360 7.29 6.49 10.73
CA LYS A 360 8.40 7.24 10.14
C LYS A 360 9.76 6.78 10.63
N GLU A 361 9.82 6.06 11.75
CA GLU A 361 11.06 5.47 12.21
C GLU A 361 11.42 4.21 11.44
N VAL A 362 10.47 3.32 11.14
CA VAL A 362 10.71 2.20 10.20
C VAL A 362 11.23 2.72 8.86
N LYS A 363 10.62 3.79 8.33
CA LYS A 363 11.14 4.50 7.14
C LYS A 363 12.59 4.99 7.31
N THR A 364 12.94 5.55 8.47
CA THR A 364 14.30 6.03 8.74
C THR A 364 15.30 4.89 8.74
N GLN A 365 14.94 3.74 9.33
CA GLN A 365 15.80 2.57 9.39
C GLN A 365 15.95 1.88 8.03
N LEU A 366 14.88 1.84 7.21
CA LEU A 366 14.96 1.41 5.81
C LEU A 366 15.89 2.32 5.00
N SER A 367 15.76 3.65 5.15
CA SER A 367 16.65 4.62 4.48
C SER A 367 18.11 4.47 4.91
N TYR A 368 18.35 4.19 6.20
CA TYR A 368 19.69 3.89 6.70
C TYR A 368 20.26 2.61 6.06
N ALA A 369 19.48 1.54 6.04
CA ALA A 369 19.90 0.27 5.45
C ALA A 369 20.11 0.37 3.94
N SER A 370 19.25 1.08 3.20
CA SER A 370 19.42 1.27 1.76
C SER A 370 20.71 2.03 1.45
N ASN A 371 21.09 3.00 2.29
CA ASN A 371 22.33 3.75 2.14
C ASN A 371 23.59 2.92 2.41
N LEU A 372 23.52 1.94 3.32
CA LEU A 372 24.65 1.05 3.61
C LEU A 372 24.74 -0.12 2.62
N ALA A 373 23.61 -0.70 2.23
CA ALA A 373 23.54 -1.80 1.27
C ALA A 373 24.03 -1.40 -0.13
N GLY A 374 23.74 -0.16 -0.54
CA GLY A 374 23.98 0.29 -1.92
C GLY A 374 22.97 -0.30 -2.91
N ASN A 375 22.90 0.26 -4.12
CA ASN A 375 22.00 -0.17 -5.22
C ASN A 375 20.48 -0.05 -4.96
N TYR A 376 20.06 0.42 -3.78
CA TYR A 376 18.66 0.60 -3.41
C TYR A 376 18.39 2.02 -2.91
N GLU A 377 17.16 2.49 -3.11
CA GLU A 377 16.70 3.79 -2.64
C GLU A 377 15.41 3.62 -1.84
N GLU A 378 15.40 4.14 -0.60
CA GLU A 378 14.16 4.30 0.14
C GLU A 378 13.54 5.67 -0.23
N GLU A 379 12.38 5.64 -0.85
CA GLU A 379 11.77 6.85 -1.42
C GLU A 379 10.51 7.31 -0.67
N HIS A 380 10.35 8.62 -0.54
CA HIS A 380 9.06 9.20 -0.17
C HIS A 380 8.21 9.50 -1.41
N ALA A 381 7.69 8.45 -2.05
CA ALA A 381 6.98 8.53 -3.33
C ALA A 381 5.51 8.08 -3.25
N GLY A 382 4.76 8.35 -4.32
CA GLY A 382 3.55 7.65 -4.69
C GLY A 382 3.73 7.10 -6.11
N GLY A 383 2.84 6.22 -6.56
CA GLY A 383 2.89 5.69 -7.92
C GLY A 383 1.61 4.98 -8.32
N ALA A 384 1.48 4.71 -9.61
CA ALA A 384 0.36 3.96 -10.18
C ALA A 384 0.79 3.27 -11.49
N LEU A 385 0.25 2.08 -11.74
CA LEU A 385 0.27 1.47 -13.07
C LEU A 385 -1.06 1.80 -13.75
N ALA A 386 -1.01 2.73 -14.71
CA ALA A 386 -2.20 3.30 -15.34
C ALA A 386 -2.44 2.68 -16.71
N TYR A 387 -3.63 2.10 -16.92
CA TYR A 387 -4.07 1.57 -18.21
C TYR A 387 -5.10 2.51 -18.84
N ALA A 388 -4.87 2.89 -20.10
CA ALA A 388 -5.84 3.72 -20.82
C ALA A 388 -7.16 2.96 -20.97
N SER A 389 -8.26 3.64 -20.62
CA SER A 389 -9.61 3.08 -20.67
C SER A 389 -10.55 3.97 -21.48
N PHE A 390 -11.49 3.35 -22.18
CA PHE A 390 -12.35 3.99 -23.17
C PHE A 390 -13.81 3.59 -22.94
N SER A 391 -14.72 4.55 -23.07
CA SER A 391 -16.15 4.27 -23.17
C SER A 391 -16.47 3.89 -24.61
N LEU A 392 -16.69 2.60 -24.87
CA LEU A 392 -16.94 2.08 -26.22
C LEU A 392 -18.40 2.26 -26.66
N GLY A 393 -19.31 2.51 -25.72
CA GLY A 393 -20.74 2.68 -26.00
C GLY A 393 -21.48 1.35 -25.94
N ASP A 394 -22.39 1.12 -26.90
CA ASP A 394 -23.28 -0.04 -26.90
C ASP A 394 -22.74 -1.21 -27.73
N GLU A 395 -21.80 -0.96 -28.64
CA GLU A 395 -21.21 -1.97 -29.51
C GLU A 395 -19.69 -1.75 -29.67
N PHE A 396 -18.95 -2.85 -29.76
CA PHE A 396 -17.51 -2.83 -29.98
C PHE A 396 -17.07 -4.02 -30.84
N THR A 397 -16.22 -3.75 -31.83
CA THR A 397 -15.65 -4.77 -32.73
C THR A 397 -14.15 -4.86 -32.52
N SER A 398 -13.66 -6.03 -32.10
CA SER A 398 -12.25 -6.24 -31.76
C SER A 398 -11.32 -6.32 -32.97
N SER A 399 -11.84 -6.54 -34.19
CA SER A 399 -11.04 -6.56 -35.42
C SER A 399 -10.42 -5.21 -35.79
N SER A 400 -10.82 -4.14 -35.10
CA SER A 400 -10.23 -2.80 -35.22
C SER A 400 -8.97 -2.58 -34.38
N LEU A 401 -8.60 -3.57 -33.54
CA LEU A 401 -7.43 -3.50 -32.69
C LEU A 401 -6.20 -4.06 -33.39
N ASP A 402 -5.03 -3.55 -33.02
CA ASP A 402 -3.76 -4.17 -33.41
C ASP A 402 -3.67 -5.60 -32.86
N ASN A 403 -3.06 -6.51 -33.63
CA ASN A 403 -2.92 -7.93 -33.31
C ASN A 403 -4.24 -8.70 -33.15
N SER A 404 -5.34 -8.21 -33.75
CA SER A 404 -6.63 -8.92 -33.77
C SER A 404 -6.59 -10.23 -34.58
N ASP A 405 -5.57 -10.45 -35.38
CA ASP A 405 -5.32 -11.65 -36.16
C ASP A 405 -4.73 -12.80 -35.35
N GLN A 406 -4.22 -12.54 -34.14
CA GLN A 406 -3.63 -13.55 -33.28
C GLN A 406 -4.71 -14.54 -32.78
N PRO A 407 -4.45 -15.86 -32.81
CA PRO A 407 -5.43 -16.85 -32.34
C PRO A 407 -5.48 -16.92 -30.81
N VAL A 408 -6.66 -17.25 -30.26
CA VAL A 408 -6.85 -17.55 -28.82
C VAL A 408 -5.93 -18.69 -28.35
N GLN A 409 -5.54 -19.60 -29.26
CA GLN A 409 -4.60 -20.68 -28.98
C GLN A 409 -3.26 -20.17 -28.41
N ASN A 410 -2.80 -18.98 -28.80
CA ASN A 410 -1.58 -18.41 -28.24
C ASN A 410 -1.70 -18.21 -26.72
N ALA A 411 -2.87 -17.82 -26.21
CA ALA A 411 -3.10 -17.69 -24.78
C ALA A 411 -3.02 -19.06 -24.08
N VAL A 412 -3.55 -20.11 -24.70
CA VAL A 412 -3.46 -21.49 -24.18
C VAL A 412 -2.01 -21.96 -24.16
N ASP A 413 -1.26 -21.71 -25.23
CA ASP A 413 0.15 -22.13 -25.34
C ASP A 413 1.05 -21.39 -24.34
N CYS A 414 0.76 -20.11 -24.08
CA CYS A 414 1.50 -19.29 -23.11
C CYS A 414 1.13 -19.58 -21.65
N LEU A 415 -0.15 -19.82 -21.36
CA LEU A 415 -0.67 -19.90 -19.98
C LEU A 415 -0.95 -21.34 -19.51
N GLY A 416 -0.87 -22.33 -20.40
CA GLY A 416 -1.00 -23.75 -20.09
C GLY A 416 -2.32 -24.11 -19.42
N ASP A 417 -2.27 -24.97 -18.40
CA ASP A 417 -3.43 -25.53 -17.69
C ASP A 417 -4.32 -24.48 -16.99
N ARG A 418 -3.87 -23.22 -16.91
CA ARG A 418 -4.66 -22.09 -16.41
C ARG A 418 -5.81 -21.74 -17.36
N VAL A 419 -5.66 -21.98 -18.65
CA VAL A 419 -6.61 -21.58 -19.69
C VAL A 419 -7.24 -22.82 -20.30
N VAL A 420 -8.58 -22.84 -20.33
CA VAL A 420 -9.34 -23.95 -20.92
C VAL A 420 -9.98 -23.47 -22.22
N LEU A 421 -9.50 -24.02 -23.34
CA LEU A 421 -10.10 -23.77 -24.65
C LEU A 421 -11.47 -24.43 -24.73
N GLN A 422 -12.44 -23.68 -25.24
CA GLN A 422 -13.82 -24.13 -25.42
C GLN A 422 -14.09 -24.53 -26.87
N PRO A 423 -15.05 -25.45 -27.13
CA PRO A 423 -15.38 -25.90 -28.48
C PRO A 423 -15.76 -24.75 -29.44
N GLU A 424 -16.33 -23.67 -28.91
CA GLU A 424 -16.78 -22.50 -29.67
C GLU A 424 -15.63 -21.55 -30.05
N GLY A 425 -14.38 -21.85 -29.69
CA GLY A 425 -13.18 -21.10 -30.10
C GLY A 425 -12.74 -19.97 -29.17
N HIS A 426 -13.45 -19.76 -28.05
CA HIS A 426 -13.02 -18.90 -26.95
C HIS A 426 -12.33 -19.73 -25.85
N ALA A 427 -11.79 -19.09 -24.82
CA ALA A 427 -11.22 -19.79 -23.67
C ALA A 427 -11.58 -19.15 -22.32
N THR A 428 -11.52 -19.91 -21.24
CA THR A 428 -11.82 -19.44 -19.88
C THR A 428 -10.63 -19.60 -18.94
N ASP A 429 -10.49 -18.70 -17.96
CA ASP A 429 -9.42 -18.76 -16.95
C ASP A 429 -9.88 -19.53 -15.69
N ASN A 430 -9.08 -20.51 -15.25
CA ASN A 430 -9.37 -21.31 -14.05
C ASN A 430 -8.98 -20.63 -12.73
N GLN A 431 -8.12 -19.60 -12.77
CA GLN A 431 -7.66 -18.88 -11.59
C GLN A 431 -8.42 -17.58 -11.38
N ILE A 432 -8.84 -16.93 -12.46
CA ILE A 432 -9.57 -15.66 -12.43
C ILE A 432 -11.01 -15.88 -12.88
N ALA A 433 -11.91 -16.01 -11.91
CA ALA A 433 -13.34 -16.14 -12.18
C ALA A 433 -13.86 -14.95 -13.01
N GLY A 434 -14.58 -15.25 -14.09
CA GLY A 434 -15.18 -14.25 -14.98
C GLY A 434 -14.26 -13.72 -16.08
N LEU A 435 -12.99 -14.15 -16.17
CA LEU A 435 -12.10 -13.81 -17.29
C LEU A 435 -12.32 -14.79 -18.47
N VAL A 436 -12.62 -14.22 -19.63
CA VAL A 436 -12.89 -14.96 -20.87
C VAL A 436 -11.98 -14.43 -21.99
N TYR A 437 -11.21 -15.30 -22.62
CA TYR A 437 -10.38 -14.98 -23.78
C TYR A 437 -11.22 -15.16 -25.05
N ILE A 438 -11.44 -14.07 -25.79
CA ILE A 438 -12.29 -14.03 -26.97
C ILE A 438 -11.46 -13.90 -28.25
N PRO A 439 -11.93 -14.42 -29.40
CA PRO A 439 -11.26 -14.22 -30.69
C PRO A 439 -11.13 -12.74 -31.08
N GLY A 440 -10.10 -12.42 -31.87
CA GLY A 440 -9.86 -11.04 -32.29
C GLY A 440 -10.83 -10.51 -33.36
N ASN A 441 -11.73 -11.34 -33.90
CA ASN A 441 -12.85 -10.94 -34.76
C ASN A 441 -14.19 -10.84 -34.01
N SER A 442 -14.16 -10.65 -32.70
CA SER A 442 -15.37 -10.61 -31.85
C SER A 442 -16.09 -9.25 -31.91
N VAL A 443 -17.40 -9.30 -31.76
CA VAL A 443 -18.30 -8.15 -31.60
C VAL A 443 -19.02 -8.28 -30.25
N ALA A 444 -18.85 -7.31 -29.38
CA ALA A 444 -19.60 -7.20 -28.13
C ALA A 444 -20.75 -6.21 -28.31
N SER A 445 -21.98 -6.60 -27.94
CA SER A 445 -23.16 -5.75 -28.07
C SER A 445 -24.03 -5.77 -26.81
N VAL A 446 -24.32 -4.57 -26.30
CA VAL A 446 -25.21 -4.34 -25.14
C VAL A 446 -26.67 -4.61 -25.52
N ALA A 447 -27.05 -4.33 -26.76
CA ALA A 447 -28.42 -4.49 -27.24
C ALA A 447 -28.84 -5.97 -27.29
N THR A 448 -27.97 -6.82 -27.86
CA THR A 448 -28.21 -8.27 -27.91
C THR A 448 -27.75 -9.00 -26.66
N GLN A 449 -26.95 -8.34 -25.81
CA GLN A 449 -26.32 -8.91 -24.61
C GLN A 449 -25.42 -10.11 -24.93
N THR A 450 -24.65 -10.01 -26.02
CA THR A 450 -23.77 -11.07 -26.49
C THR A 450 -22.38 -10.57 -26.85
N VAL A 451 -21.41 -11.47 -26.77
CA VAL A 451 -20.13 -11.38 -27.49
C VAL A 451 -20.14 -12.46 -28.55
N SER A 452 -20.01 -12.08 -29.83
CA SER A 452 -20.15 -12.99 -30.98
C SER A 452 -18.97 -12.90 -31.94
N TRP A 453 -18.63 -14.00 -32.61
CA TRP A 453 -17.54 -14.07 -33.59
C TRP A 453 -17.84 -15.15 -34.64
N ASP A 454 -17.09 -15.15 -35.74
CA ASP A 454 -17.06 -16.28 -36.67
C ASP A 454 -15.95 -17.26 -36.25
N TYR A 455 -16.28 -18.55 -36.19
CA TYR A 455 -15.31 -19.62 -35.95
C TYR A 455 -15.55 -20.77 -36.91
N ASN A 456 -14.55 -21.09 -37.73
CA ASN A 456 -14.64 -22.11 -38.79
C ASN A 456 -15.82 -21.92 -39.75
N GLY A 457 -16.20 -20.67 -40.04
CA GLY A 457 -17.32 -20.33 -40.93
C GLY A 457 -18.71 -20.47 -40.31
N GLU A 458 -18.79 -20.72 -39.00
CA GLU A 458 -20.04 -20.76 -38.24
C GLU A 458 -20.08 -19.62 -37.21
N PRO A 459 -21.20 -18.87 -37.11
CA PRO A 459 -21.34 -17.83 -36.11
C PRO A 459 -21.45 -18.43 -34.70
N GLN A 460 -20.62 -17.96 -33.79
CA GLN A 460 -20.60 -18.33 -32.38
C GLN A 460 -20.98 -17.13 -31.52
N SER A 461 -21.51 -17.40 -30.32
CA SER A 461 -21.78 -16.34 -29.35
C SER A 461 -21.80 -16.85 -27.91
N ILE A 462 -21.45 -15.96 -26.98
CA ILE A 462 -21.60 -16.15 -25.54
C ILE A 462 -22.33 -14.95 -24.92
N PRO A 463 -22.94 -15.11 -23.74
CA PRO A 463 -23.58 -14.00 -23.04
C PRO A 463 -22.57 -12.91 -22.63
N LEU A 464 -22.99 -11.64 -22.76
CA LEU A 464 -22.30 -10.48 -22.20
C LEU A 464 -22.81 -10.23 -20.76
N VAL A 465 -21.98 -10.51 -19.75
CA VAL A 465 -22.42 -10.56 -18.34
C VAL A 465 -21.66 -9.52 -17.49
N PRO A 466 -22.34 -8.75 -16.62
CA PRO A 466 -21.68 -7.89 -15.64
C PRO A 466 -20.69 -8.65 -14.75
N GLY A 467 -19.56 -8.04 -14.44
CA GLY A 467 -18.50 -8.65 -13.64
C GLY A 467 -17.58 -9.61 -14.41
N HIS A 468 -17.89 -9.93 -15.68
CA HIS A 468 -16.97 -10.64 -16.56
C HIS A 468 -16.08 -9.66 -17.33
N VAL A 469 -14.88 -10.12 -17.67
CA VAL A 469 -13.91 -9.41 -18.51
C VAL A 469 -13.62 -10.25 -19.74
N TYR A 470 -13.83 -9.68 -20.91
CA TYR A 470 -13.58 -10.30 -22.20
C TYR A 470 -12.26 -9.77 -22.76
N MET A 471 -11.25 -10.61 -22.85
CA MET A 471 -9.90 -10.24 -23.24
C MET A 471 -9.59 -10.74 -24.64
N THR A 472 -9.14 -9.83 -25.51
CA THR A 472 -8.67 -10.20 -26.86
C THR A 472 -7.28 -10.84 -26.78
N PRO A 473 -6.81 -11.51 -27.84
CA PRO A 473 -5.50 -12.17 -27.83
C PRO A 473 -4.32 -11.20 -27.65
N GLY A 474 -4.49 -9.93 -28.07
CA GLY A 474 -3.54 -8.84 -27.80
C GLY A 474 -3.63 -8.24 -26.38
N GLY A 475 -4.47 -8.79 -25.50
CA GLY A 475 -4.60 -8.36 -24.10
C GLY A 475 -5.55 -7.18 -23.85
N TYR A 476 -6.25 -6.68 -24.89
CA TYR A 476 -7.24 -5.63 -24.72
C TYR A 476 -8.46 -6.19 -23.99
N LYS A 477 -8.92 -5.50 -22.95
CA LYS A 477 -10.00 -5.95 -22.07
C LYS A 477 -11.28 -5.19 -22.39
N VAL A 478 -12.41 -5.88 -22.41
CA VAL A 478 -13.75 -5.30 -22.56
C VAL A 478 -14.61 -5.80 -21.41
N HIS A 479 -15.34 -4.91 -20.74
CA HIS A 479 -16.32 -5.29 -19.74
C HIS A 479 -17.58 -4.44 -19.82
N LEU A 480 -18.68 -4.99 -19.30
CA LEU A 480 -19.98 -4.31 -19.23
C LEU A 480 -20.08 -3.54 -17.90
N GLU A 481 -20.31 -2.23 -17.97
CA GLU A 481 -20.38 -1.34 -16.80
C GLU A 481 -21.67 -0.51 -16.79
N LYS A 482 -22.29 -0.39 -15.62
CA LYS A 482 -23.45 0.48 -15.44
C LYS A 482 -22.98 1.93 -15.38
N HIS A 483 -23.62 2.82 -16.13
CA HIS A 483 -23.31 4.23 -16.06
C HIS A 483 -23.60 4.78 -14.65
N PRO A 484 -22.68 5.50 -14.00
CA PRO A 484 -22.83 5.93 -12.61
C PRO A 484 -24.01 6.88 -12.39
N ALA A 485 -24.32 7.71 -13.39
CA ALA A 485 -25.37 8.73 -13.30
C ALA A 485 -26.52 8.57 -14.31
N ALA A 486 -26.62 7.42 -15.00
CA ALA A 486 -27.68 7.20 -15.99
C ALA A 486 -28.20 5.76 -15.88
N PRO A 487 -29.48 5.49 -16.20
CA PRO A 487 -30.05 4.15 -16.18
C PRO A 487 -29.63 3.31 -17.40
N SER A 488 -28.40 3.50 -17.90
CA SER A 488 -27.85 2.85 -19.07
C SER A 488 -26.62 2.01 -18.70
N TRP A 489 -26.33 1.02 -19.54
CA TRP A 489 -25.08 0.26 -19.50
C TRP A 489 -24.21 0.66 -20.68
N ARG A 490 -22.91 0.38 -20.58
CA ARG A 490 -21.93 0.64 -21.64
C ARG A 490 -20.81 -0.38 -21.57
N LEU A 491 -20.15 -0.58 -22.70
CA LEU A 491 -18.89 -1.30 -22.78
C LEU A 491 -17.74 -0.36 -22.42
N ILE A 492 -16.85 -0.83 -21.55
CA ILE A 492 -15.58 -0.19 -21.23
C ILE A 492 -14.45 -1.04 -21.79
N GLY A 493 -13.60 -0.41 -22.58
CA GLY A 493 -12.38 -1.01 -23.10
C GLY A 493 -11.17 -0.55 -22.32
N THR A 494 -10.24 -1.45 -22.01
CA THR A 494 -8.98 -1.13 -21.32
C THR A 494 -7.81 -1.70 -22.12
N ALA A 495 -6.84 -0.85 -22.43
CA ALA A 495 -5.64 -1.24 -23.16
C ALA A 495 -4.84 -2.34 -22.43
N ALA A 496 -4.08 -3.12 -23.21
CA ALA A 496 -3.21 -4.19 -22.71
C ALA A 496 -1.98 -3.64 -22.00
N GLU A 497 -1.36 -2.60 -22.59
CA GLU A 497 -0.17 -1.95 -22.07
C GLU A 497 -0.53 -0.75 -21.19
N GLY A 498 0.16 -0.67 -20.05
CA GLY A 498 0.00 0.41 -19.08
C GLY A 498 1.25 1.27 -18.98
N VAL A 499 1.10 2.45 -18.40
CA VAL A 499 2.21 3.35 -18.08
C VAL A 499 2.51 3.26 -16.58
N PHE A 500 3.77 2.99 -16.24
CA PHE A 500 4.24 3.07 -14.86
C PHE A 500 4.53 4.52 -14.50
N CYS A 501 3.73 5.08 -13.59
CA CYS A 501 3.83 6.45 -13.15
C CYS A 501 4.45 6.49 -11.75
N HIS A 502 5.61 7.16 -11.61
CA HIS A 502 6.31 7.38 -10.33
C HIS A 502 6.31 8.85 -9.95
N LYS A 503 5.97 9.17 -8.70
CA LYS A 503 5.92 10.55 -8.19
C LYS A 503 6.71 10.69 -6.89
N PRO A 504 8.04 10.87 -6.98
CA PRO A 504 8.93 11.01 -5.83
C PRO A 504 8.98 12.44 -5.30
N CYS A 505 9.71 12.63 -4.20
CA CYS A 505 10.18 13.93 -3.68
C CYS A 505 9.12 15.05 -3.62
N THR A 506 7.86 14.69 -3.34
CA THR A 506 6.74 15.63 -3.38
C THR A 506 6.47 16.19 -1.98
N VAL A 507 6.57 17.51 -1.83
CA VAL A 507 6.26 18.22 -0.58
C VAL A 507 4.80 18.03 -0.15
N SER A 508 4.52 18.20 1.14
CA SER A 508 3.14 18.15 1.65
C SER A 508 2.25 19.17 0.90
N GLY A 509 1.07 18.73 0.46
CA GLY A 509 0.18 19.52 -0.41
C GLY A 509 0.47 19.39 -1.92
N GLY A 510 1.61 18.86 -2.34
CA GLY A 510 1.95 18.65 -3.76
C GLY A 510 1.23 17.48 -4.44
N GLY A 511 0.27 16.86 -3.75
CA GLY A 511 -0.57 15.78 -4.29
C GLY A 511 0.19 14.50 -4.62
N LYS A 512 1.09 14.04 -3.73
CA LYS A 512 1.85 12.79 -3.92
C LYS A 512 0.93 11.58 -4.14
N SER A 513 -0.11 11.47 -3.31
CA SER A 513 -1.09 10.37 -3.36
C SER A 513 -2.15 10.54 -4.45
N GLU A 514 -2.30 11.74 -5.04
CA GLU A 514 -3.30 11.97 -6.09
C GLU A 514 -3.00 11.19 -7.37
N ILE A 515 -1.75 10.75 -7.58
CA ILE A 515 -1.34 9.94 -8.74
C ILE A 515 -2.07 8.59 -8.85
N SER A 516 -2.51 8.03 -7.73
CA SER A 516 -3.21 6.74 -7.66
C SER A 516 -4.66 6.86 -7.20
N LYS A 517 -5.15 8.09 -7.01
CA LYS A 517 -6.54 8.33 -6.60
C LYS A 517 -7.47 8.16 -7.80
N SER A 518 -8.67 7.65 -7.55
CA SER A 518 -9.69 7.51 -8.59
C SER A 518 -10.08 8.87 -9.16
N ILE A 519 -10.02 9.00 -10.49
CA ILE A 519 -10.57 10.17 -11.19
C ILE A 519 -12.11 10.16 -11.17
N ALA A 520 -12.74 8.99 -11.00
CA ALA A 520 -14.20 8.86 -11.04
C ALA A 520 -14.90 9.71 -9.97
N ASP A 521 -14.28 9.89 -8.80
CA ASP A 521 -14.80 10.72 -7.71
C ASP A 521 -14.85 12.22 -8.06
N TYR A 522 -14.14 12.64 -9.11
CA TYR A 522 -14.07 14.02 -9.57
C TYR A 522 -14.88 14.27 -10.85
N LEU A 523 -15.48 13.24 -11.45
CA LEU A 523 -16.28 13.39 -12.66
C LEU A 523 -17.64 14.01 -12.32
N LEU A 524 -17.96 15.12 -12.98
CA LEU A 524 -19.26 15.78 -12.90
C LEU A 524 -20.14 15.33 -14.06
N HIS A 525 -21.39 14.98 -13.75
CA HIS A 525 -22.39 14.64 -14.74
C HIS A 525 -23.35 15.82 -14.93
N GLY A 526 -23.45 16.33 -16.15
CA GLY A 526 -24.27 17.49 -16.48
C GLY A 526 -24.95 17.35 -17.85
N PRO A 527 -25.93 18.23 -18.14
CA PRO A 527 -26.59 18.26 -19.43
C PRO A 527 -25.66 18.77 -20.53
N ILE A 528 -26.03 18.50 -21.78
CA ILE A 528 -25.40 19.11 -22.95
C ILE A 528 -25.99 20.50 -23.16
N PHE A 529 -25.12 21.48 -23.38
CA PHE A 529 -25.52 22.86 -23.60
C PHE A 529 -26.04 23.05 -25.02
N VAL A 530 -27.21 23.68 -25.15
CA VAL A 530 -27.86 24.09 -26.40
C VAL A 530 -28.19 25.57 -26.25
N ALA A 531 -27.75 26.40 -27.20
CA ALA A 531 -27.96 27.83 -27.17
C ALA A 531 -29.30 28.22 -27.83
N ASP A 532 -29.54 27.66 -29.01
CA ASP A 532 -30.76 27.83 -29.81
C ASP A 532 -31.01 26.53 -30.55
N VAL A 533 -32.05 25.79 -30.14
CA VAL A 533 -32.27 24.41 -30.62
C VAL A 533 -32.41 24.33 -32.14
N ASP A 534 -33.12 25.27 -32.77
CA ASP A 534 -33.34 25.22 -34.21
C ASP A 534 -32.04 25.50 -34.96
N ARG A 535 -31.35 26.58 -34.59
CA ARG A 535 -30.09 26.96 -35.22
C ARG A 535 -28.97 25.95 -34.98
N ASP A 536 -28.86 25.44 -33.76
CA ASP A 536 -27.81 24.49 -33.41
C ASP A 536 -28.01 23.17 -34.15
N LEU A 537 -29.26 22.70 -34.27
CA LEU A 537 -29.59 21.49 -35.04
C LEU A 537 -29.43 21.68 -36.56
N ASP A 538 -29.56 22.91 -37.08
CA ASP A 538 -29.24 23.22 -38.49
C ASP A 538 -27.75 23.07 -38.75
N ILE A 539 -26.88 23.57 -37.86
CA ILE A 539 -25.43 23.39 -37.98
C ILE A 539 -25.07 21.89 -37.88
N VAL A 540 -25.70 21.14 -36.98
CA VAL A 540 -25.49 19.68 -36.90
C VAL A 540 -25.89 18.99 -38.20
N GLN A 541 -27.01 19.40 -38.81
CA GLN A 541 -27.44 18.86 -40.10
C GLN A 541 -26.40 19.13 -41.20
N GLU A 542 -25.85 20.35 -41.27
CA GLU A 542 -24.75 20.69 -42.19
C GLU A 542 -23.52 19.79 -41.98
N ILE A 543 -23.17 19.49 -40.73
CA ILE A 543 -22.08 18.55 -40.40
C ILE A 543 -22.42 17.13 -40.86
N PHE A 544 -23.66 16.67 -40.69
CA PHE A 544 -24.04 15.30 -41.07
C PHE A 544 -24.12 15.10 -42.57
N ASP A 545 -24.52 16.13 -43.32
CA ASP A 545 -24.69 16.09 -44.77
C ASP A 545 -23.41 16.44 -45.55
N ARG A 546 -22.40 17.01 -44.90
CA ARG A 546 -21.13 17.35 -45.54
C ARG A 546 -20.44 16.12 -46.13
N ASP A 547 -19.93 16.25 -47.36
CA ASP A 547 -18.95 15.30 -47.90
C ASP A 547 -17.56 15.60 -47.31
N TYR A 548 -16.93 14.58 -46.77
CA TYR A 548 -15.63 14.64 -46.12
C TYR A 548 -14.49 14.13 -47.01
N SER A 549 -14.76 13.72 -48.25
CA SER A 549 -13.77 13.18 -49.18
C SER A 549 -12.65 14.19 -49.54
N ASP A 550 -12.95 15.48 -49.46
CA ASP A 550 -12.07 16.61 -49.81
C ASP A 550 -11.07 17.00 -48.71
N ARG A 551 -11.15 16.38 -47.52
CA ARG A 551 -10.43 16.87 -46.33
C ARG A 551 -8.92 16.64 -46.35
N TRP A 552 -8.39 15.73 -47.16
CA TRP A 552 -6.99 15.30 -47.04
C TRP A 552 -6.03 16.26 -47.73
N SER A 553 -4.96 16.62 -47.02
CA SER A 553 -3.88 17.44 -47.58
C SER A 553 -3.13 16.66 -48.67
N PRO A 554 -2.82 17.27 -49.82
CA PRO A 554 -1.92 16.68 -50.82
C PRO A 554 -0.53 16.33 -50.27
N ASP A 555 -0.09 17.01 -49.21
CA ASP A 555 1.19 16.78 -48.55
C ASP A 555 1.06 15.97 -47.23
N GLY A 556 -0.13 15.42 -46.96
CA GLY A 556 -0.42 14.67 -45.74
C GLY A 556 0.27 13.31 -45.67
N SER A 557 0.35 12.74 -44.47
CA SER A 557 0.94 11.41 -44.25
C SER A 557 0.07 10.25 -44.74
N PHE A 558 -1.18 10.54 -45.11
CA PHE A 558 -2.18 9.57 -45.55
C PHE A 558 -3.04 10.13 -46.68
N GLN A 559 -3.19 9.34 -47.75
CA GLN A 559 -4.07 9.65 -48.88
C GLN A 559 -4.95 8.45 -49.21
N PRO A 560 -6.25 8.47 -48.87
CA PRO A 560 -7.15 7.40 -49.23
C PRO A 560 -7.58 7.50 -50.69
N ASP A 561 -7.82 6.33 -51.30
CA ASP A 561 -8.45 6.24 -52.62
C ASP A 561 -9.97 6.05 -52.47
N TYR A 562 -10.71 7.14 -52.66
CA TYR A 562 -12.17 7.12 -52.60
C TYR A 562 -12.85 6.55 -53.86
N SER A 563 -12.08 6.13 -54.87
CA SER A 563 -12.62 5.45 -56.05
C SER A 563 -12.95 3.97 -55.78
N GLU A 564 -12.29 3.36 -54.79
CA GLU A 564 -12.54 1.97 -54.38
C GLU A 564 -13.55 1.87 -53.22
N GLU A 565 -13.44 2.76 -52.22
CA GLU A 565 -14.37 2.81 -51.09
C GLU A 565 -14.80 4.25 -50.80
N ALA A 566 -16.10 4.54 -50.82
CA ALA A 566 -16.61 5.87 -50.51
C ALA A 566 -16.35 6.26 -49.03
N SER A 567 -16.25 7.57 -48.77
CA SER A 567 -16.15 8.05 -47.39
C SER A 567 -17.41 7.70 -46.59
N ARG A 568 -17.25 7.02 -45.46
CA ARG A 568 -18.36 6.74 -44.52
C ARG A 568 -19.05 8.05 -44.13
N THR A 569 -20.38 8.06 -44.06
CA THR A 569 -21.11 9.23 -43.54
C THR A 569 -20.96 9.35 -42.02
N VAL A 570 -21.38 10.47 -41.42
CA VAL A 570 -21.25 10.69 -39.97
C VAL A 570 -22.05 9.67 -39.15
N LEU A 571 -23.29 9.39 -39.56
CA LEU A 571 -24.19 8.47 -38.84
C LEU A 571 -24.07 7.00 -39.26
N ASP A 572 -23.16 6.68 -40.19
CA ASP A 572 -22.87 5.32 -40.62
C ASP A 572 -22.62 4.36 -39.44
N PRO A 573 -23.37 3.25 -39.30
CA PRO A 573 -23.18 2.29 -38.22
C PRO A 573 -21.73 1.80 -38.06
N ASP A 574 -21.00 1.64 -39.17
CA ASP A 574 -19.62 1.16 -39.17
C ASP A 574 -18.60 2.27 -38.83
N ARG A 575 -19.06 3.50 -38.59
CA ARG A 575 -18.25 4.62 -38.09
C ARG A 575 -18.37 4.70 -36.56
N SER A 576 -17.30 4.40 -35.84
CA SER A 576 -17.26 4.54 -34.38
C SER A 576 -17.31 6.00 -33.93
N LEU A 577 -17.77 6.25 -32.69
CA LEU A 577 -17.76 7.59 -32.09
C LEU A 577 -16.35 8.19 -32.06
N GLY A 578 -15.32 7.39 -31.72
CA GLY A 578 -13.93 7.83 -31.73
C GLY A 578 -13.45 8.28 -33.11
N SER A 579 -13.83 7.56 -34.18
CA SER A 579 -13.49 7.96 -35.55
C SER A 579 -14.21 9.24 -36.00
N LEU A 580 -15.42 9.51 -35.49
CA LEU A 580 -16.11 10.78 -35.71
C LEU A 580 -15.44 11.93 -34.96
N ILE A 581 -15.02 11.72 -33.71
CA ILE A 581 -14.24 12.72 -32.96
C ILE A 581 -12.96 13.06 -33.76
N LYS A 582 -12.23 12.05 -34.26
CA LYS A 582 -11.05 12.27 -35.11
C LYS A 582 -11.38 13.06 -36.38
N LEU A 583 -12.48 12.72 -37.07
CA LEU A 583 -12.94 13.44 -38.27
C LEU A 583 -13.14 14.94 -38.02
N LEU A 584 -13.67 15.28 -36.83
CA LEU A 584 -14.03 16.64 -36.44
C LEU A 584 -12.97 17.31 -35.54
N THR A 585 -11.75 16.76 -35.50
CA THR A 585 -10.61 17.35 -34.78
C THR A 585 -9.59 17.82 -35.81
N PRO A 586 -9.15 19.10 -35.78
CA PRO A 586 -8.13 19.59 -36.70
C PRO A 586 -6.89 18.71 -36.73
N SER A 587 -6.32 18.50 -37.92
CA SER A 587 -5.17 17.62 -38.13
C SER A 587 -4.21 18.19 -39.16
N ALA A 588 -2.91 17.91 -39.00
CA ALA A 588 -1.89 18.23 -39.99
C ALA A 588 -2.07 17.45 -41.31
N ASP A 589 -2.79 16.33 -41.28
CA ASP A 589 -3.13 15.56 -42.48
C ASP A 589 -4.31 16.14 -43.26
N TYR A 590 -4.98 17.17 -42.73
CA TYR A 590 -6.11 17.81 -43.39
C TYR A 590 -5.72 19.07 -44.17
N THR A 591 -6.52 19.43 -45.18
CA THR A 591 -6.36 20.70 -45.90
C THR A 591 -6.57 21.87 -44.96
N GLN A 592 -5.90 23.00 -45.24
CA GLN A 592 -6.08 24.21 -44.43
C GLN A 592 -7.54 24.67 -44.46
N GLU A 593 -8.20 24.59 -45.62
CA GLU A 593 -9.62 24.95 -45.76
C GLU A 593 -10.54 24.10 -44.86
N TYR A 594 -10.26 22.79 -44.75
CA TYR A 594 -11.04 21.92 -43.88
C TYR A 594 -10.78 22.22 -42.39
N ASN A 595 -9.53 22.48 -42.00
CA ASN A 595 -9.20 22.89 -40.63
C ASN A 595 -9.86 24.24 -40.28
N ASP A 596 -9.85 25.22 -41.20
CA ASP A 596 -10.50 26.52 -41.02
C ASP A 596 -12.03 26.35 -40.85
N TRP A 597 -12.65 25.42 -41.62
CA TRP A 597 -14.05 25.07 -41.45
C TRP A 597 -14.34 24.45 -40.07
N LEU A 598 -13.51 23.51 -39.60
CA LEU A 598 -13.64 22.94 -38.25
C LEU A 598 -13.52 24.01 -37.16
N GLU A 599 -12.59 24.95 -37.30
CA GLU A 599 -12.41 26.05 -36.35
C GLU A 599 -13.58 27.03 -36.36
N SER A 600 -14.33 27.12 -37.47
CA SER A 600 -15.51 27.98 -37.58
C SER A 600 -16.74 27.46 -36.81
N ILE A 601 -16.78 26.17 -36.48
CA ILE A 601 -17.90 25.53 -35.76
C ILE A 601 -17.81 25.88 -34.27
N PRO A 602 -18.87 26.41 -33.63
CA PRO A 602 -18.87 26.66 -32.20
C PRO A 602 -18.65 25.37 -31.40
N GLY A 603 -17.69 25.38 -30.47
CA GLY A 603 -17.24 24.15 -29.80
C GLY A 603 -18.32 23.33 -29.08
N TYR A 604 -19.39 23.97 -28.60
CA TYR A 604 -20.50 23.25 -27.94
C TYR A 604 -21.34 22.40 -28.92
N ILE A 605 -21.32 22.71 -30.22
CA ILE A 605 -22.01 21.93 -31.26
C ILE A 605 -21.44 20.52 -31.35
N TYR A 606 -20.12 20.35 -31.15
CA TYR A 606 -19.49 19.03 -31.17
C TYR A 606 -20.09 18.08 -30.11
N ALA A 607 -20.43 18.59 -28.93
CA ALA A 607 -21.09 17.79 -27.90
C ALA A 607 -22.47 17.28 -28.37
N ILE A 608 -23.21 18.11 -29.12
CA ILE A 608 -24.52 17.77 -29.71
C ILE A 608 -24.33 16.70 -30.81
N VAL A 609 -23.36 16.89 -31.71
CA VAL A 609 -22.99 15.90 -32.75
C VAL A 609 -22.67 14.54 -32.12
N PHE A 610 -21.80 14.53 -31.10
CA PHE A 610 -21.33 13.29 -30.48
C PHE A 610 -22.42 12.55 -29.71
N ILE A 611 -23.32 13.26 -29.02
CA ILE A 611 -24.44 12.60 -28.34
C ILE A 611 -25.44 12.03 -29.33
N ILE A 612 -25.72 12.72 -30.44
CA ILE A 612 -26.62 12.21 -31.46
C ILE A 612 -26.02 10.94 -32.08
N LYS A 613 -24.74 10.97 -32.46
CA LYS A 613 -24.05 9.78 -32.95
C LYS A 613 -24.12 8.62 -31.96
N ARG A 614 -23.90 8.89 -30.68
CA ARG A 614 -23.94 7.86 -29.62
C ARG A 614 -25.33 7.23 -29.46
N MET A 615 -26.40 8.00 -29.65
CA MET A 615 -27.78 7.55 -29.43
C MET A 615 -28.45 7.02 -30.71
N TYR A 616 -27.83 7.20 -31.87
CA TYR A 616 -28.36 6.78 -33.17
C TYR A 616 -28.31 5.26 -33.34
N ARG A 617 -29.43 4.63 -33.75
CA ARG A 617 -29.58 3.17 -33.81
C ARG A 617 -29.69 2.57 -35.22
N GLY A 618 -29.39 3.33 -36.27
CA GLY A 618 -29.40 2.83 -37.66
C GLY A 618 -30.80 2.59 -38.25
N GLU A 619 -31.77 2.12 -37.46
CA GLU A 619 -33.17 1.86 -37.86
C GLU A 619 -34.01 3.14 -38.04
N ASP A 620 -33.46 4.30 -37.66
CA ASP A 620 -34.22 5.54 -37.52
C ASP A 620 -34.39 6.34 -38.83
N GLY A 621 -33.72 5.94 -39.90
CA GLY A 621 -33.67 6.72 -41.14
C GLY A 621 -33.11 8.13 -40.95
N ALA A 622 -33.29 8.99 -41.96
CA ALA A 622 -32.77 10.36 -42.00
C ALA A 622 -33.41 11.35 -40.98
N ASP A 623 -34.30 10.90 -40.09
CA ASP A 623 -35.13 11.76 -39.23
C ASP A 623 -34.70 11.74 -37.75
N TRP A 624 -33.38 11.69 -37.53
CA TRP A 624 -32.77 11.74 -36.19
C TRP A 624 -33.24 12.98 -35.40
N ARG A 625 -33.51 14.09 -36.10
CA ARG A 625 -33.84 15.39 -35.53
C ARG A 625 -35.08 15.37 -34.63
N LYS A 626 -36.10 14.56 -34.94
CA LYS A 626 -37.34 14.48 -34.14
C LYS A 626 -37.15 13.89 -32.73
N ARG A 627 -36.01 13.28 -32.44
CA ARG A 627 -35.72 12.65 -31.14
C ARG A 627 -34.97 13.55 -30.18
N PHE A 628 -34.51 14.71 -30.64
CA PHE A 628 -33.77 15.67 -29.83
C PHE A 628 -34.58 16.96 -29.77
N THR A 629 -34.82 17.45 -28.54
CA THR A 629 -35.65 18.63 -28.24
C THR A 629 -34.96 19.52 -27.23
#